data_AF-A0A0C9Q5M3-F1
#
_entry.id   AF-A0A0C9Q5M3-F1
#
_cell.length_a   1.000
_cell.length_b   1.000
_cell.length_c   1.000
_cell.angle_alpha   90.00
_cell.angle_beta   90.00
_cell.angle_gamma   90.00
#
_symmetry.space_group_name_H-M   'P 1'
#
loop_
_entity.id
_entity.type
_entity.pdbx_description
1 polymer ?
#
loop_
_entity_poly.entity_id
_entity_poly.type
_entity_poly.pdbx_seq_one_letter_code
_entity_poly.pdbx_strand_id
1 'polypeptide(L)'
;MTQSDSVRLLAVDACVSIATLLQQEDVEQLVMPTLRQCAADQSWRVRYMVADKFTDLQKAVGPEITKTDLVPAFQVLLKDTEAEVRAAAADKVRDFCQNLDQFSQENIIMTNILPYVKELVADPNQHVKSALASVIMGLSPILGKH
;
A
#
# COMPACT_ATOMS: atom_id res chain seq x y z
N MET A 1 1.78 20.05 -20.96
CA MET A 1 3.04 20.14 -20.20
C MET A 1 3.18 18.84 -19.41
N THR A 2 4.10 17.97 -19.79
CA THR A 2 4.43 16.77 -19.00
C THR A 2 5.08 17.25 -17.71
N GLN A 3 4.36 17.23 -16.59
CA GLN A 3 4.99 17.41 -15.29
C GLN A 3 6.13 16.39 -15.15
N SER A 4 7.27 16.81 -14.62
CA SER A 4 8.37 15.89 -14.30
C SER A 4 7.87 14.86 -13.28
N ASP A 5 8.24 13.59 -13.47
CA ASP A 5 8.02 12.51 -12.50
C ASP A 5 8.53 12.89 -11.10
N SER A 6 9.65 13.62 -11.05
CA SER A 6 10.28 14.15 -9.83
C SER A 6 9.32 15.01 -8.99
N VAL A 7 8.47 15.81 -9.65
CA VAL A 7 7.47 16.63 -8.97
C VAL A 7 6.32 15.78 -8.44
N ARG A 8 5.89 14.77 -9.21
CA ARG A 8 4.80 13.87 -8.81
C ARG A 8 5.20 12.94 -7.66
N LEU A 9 6.48 12.60 -7.53
CA LEU A 9 7.01 11.87 -6.37
C LEU A 9 6.74 12.62 -5.07
N LEU A 10 7.04 13.93 -5.06
CA LEU A 10 6.83 14.80 -3.89
C LEU A 10 5.34 14.99 -3.55
N ALA A 11 4.45 14.82 -4.53
CA ALA A 11 3.02 14.89 -4.29
C ALA A 11 2.54 13.79 -3.32
N VAL A 12 3.17 12.61 -3.31
CA VAL A 12 2.81 11.52 -2.39
C VAL A 12 3.09 11.91 -0.94
N ASP A 13 4.25 12.49 -0.65
CA ASP A 13 4.59 12.98 0.70
C ASP A 13 3.67 14.14 1.14
N ALA A 14 3.31 15.01 0.19
CA ALA A 14 2.34 16.07 0.43
C ALA A 14 0.96 15.50 0.76
N CYS A 15 0.49 14.46 0.05
CA CYS A 15 -0.77 13.78 0.33
C CYS A 15 -0.80 13.22 1.76
N VAL A 16 0.27 12.58 2.23
CA VAL A 16 0.37 12.11 3.63
C VAL A 16 0.20 13.29 4.59
N SER A 17 0.97 14.36 4.38
CA SER A 17 0.97 15.52 5.28
C SER A 17 -0.39 16.22 5.32
N ILE A 18 -1.01 16.45 4.16
CA ILE A 18 -2.31 17.12 4.03
C ILE A 18 -3.40 16.25 4.64
N ALA A 19 -3.42 14.93 4.39
CA ALA A 19 -4.44 14.05 4.93
C ALA A 19 -4.49 14.08 6.46
N THR A 20 -3.34 14.21 7.14
CA THR A 20 -3.29 14.32 8.61
C THR A 20 -3.87 15.63 9.19
N LEU A 21 -4.08 16.66 8.35
CA LEU A 21 -4.57 17.97 8.76
C LEU A 21 -6.07 18.18 8.45
N LEU A 22 -6.66 17.29 7.67
CA LEU A 22 -8.02 17.41 7.15
C LEU A 22 -9.00 16.54 7.94
N GLN A 23 -10.28 16.88 7.84
CA GLN A 23 -11.34 15.97 8.28
C GLN A 23 -11.50 14.83 7.28
N GLN A 24 -12.05 13.71 7.74
CA GLN A 24 -12.18 12.49 6.94
C GLN A 24 -12.89 12.70 5.60
N GLU A 25 -13.97 13.50 5.58
CA GLU A 25 -14.73 13.82 4.37
C GLU A 25 -13.88 14.61 3.36
N ASP A 26 -13.08 15.56 3.85
CA ASP A 26 -12.18 16.35 3.02
C ASP A 26 -11.01 15.50 2.48
N VAL A 27 -10.52 14.51 3.24
CA VAL A 27 -9.49 13.58 2.75
C VAL A 27 -10.00 12.81 1.53
N GLU A 28 -11.22 12.29 1.61
CA GLU A 28 -11.84 11.54 0.52
C GLU A 28 -12.05 12.40 -0.73
N GLN A 29 -12.51 13.64 -0.56
CA GLN A 29 -12.81 14.53 -1.68
C GLN A 29 -11.57 15.19 -2.28
N LEU A 30 -10.58 15.57 -1.45
CA LEU A 30 -9.46 16.43 -1.86
C LEU A 30 -8.15 15.66 -2.06
N VAL A 31 -7.90 14.60 -1.28
CA VAL A 31 -6.60 13.89 -1.31
C VAL A 31 -6.68 12.62 -2.16
N MET A 32 -7.75 11.84 -2.01
CA MET A 32 -7.85 10.54 -2.67
C MET A 32 -7.81 10.58 -4.20
N PRO A 33 -8.38 11.59 -4.90
CA PRO A 33 -8.25 11.66 -6.36
C PRO A 33 -6.79 11.71 -6.83
N THR A 34 -5.95 12.50 -6.15
CA THR A 34 -4.52 12.60 -6.45
C THR A 34 -3.79 11.32 -6.08
N LEU A 35 -4.09 10.73 -4.92
CA LEU A 35 -3.44 9.49 -4.49
C LEU A 35 -3.73 8.32 -5.45
N ARG A 36 -4.99 8.19 -5.91
CA ARG A 36 -5.37 7.18 -6.91
C ARG A 36 -4.61 7.39 -8.23
N GLN A 37 -4.43 8.64 -8.65
CA GLN A 37 -3.64 8.96 -9.83
C GLN A 37 -2.16 8.58 -9.67
N CYS A 38 -1.57 8.84 -8.49
CA CYS A 38 -0.19 8.45 -8.20
C CYS A 38 0.00 6.93 -8.14
N ALA A 39 -0.96 6.19 -7.57
CA ALA A 39 -0.91 4.73 -7.50
C ALA A 39 -0.97 4.06 -8.88
N ALA A 40 -1.63 4.71 -9.86
CA ALA A 40 -1.74 4.25 -11.24
C ALA A 40 -0.84 5.04 -12.22
N ASP A 41 0.17 5.75 -11.71
CA ASP A 41 1.02 6.61 -12.55
C ASP A 41 1.82 5.79 -13.56
N GLN A 42 2.07 6.36 -14.74
CA GLN A 42 2.89 5.71 -15.77
C GLN A 42 4.34 5.53 -15.31
N SER A 43 4.85 6.44 -14.46
CA SER A 43 6.18 6.31 -13.87
C SER A 43 6.16 5.36 -12.70
N TRP A 44 6.91 4.25 -12.81
CA TRP A 44 7.08 3.29 -11.73
C TRP A 44 7.69 3.93 -10.48
N ARG A 45 8.47 5.00 -10.61
CA ARG A 45 9.03 5.71 -9.46
C ARG A 45 7.92 6.34 -8.62
N VAL A 46 6.89 6.88 -9.25
CA VAL A 46 5.75 7.47 -8.54
C VAL A 46 4.96 6.37 -7.81
N ARG A 47 4.72 5.25 -8.48
CA ARG A 47 4.07 4.08 -7.85
C ARG A 47 4.91 3.49 -6.72
N TYR A 48 6.23 3.44 -6.88
CA TYR A 48 7.18 3.07 -5.84
C TYR A 48 7.04 3.96 -4.61
N MET A 49 6.95 5.29 -4.78
CA MET A 49 6.77 6.20 -3.64
C MET A 49 5.44 5.96 -2.92
N VAL A 50 4.37 5.64 -3.66
CA VAL A 50 3.10 5.24 -3.04
C VAL A 50 3.29 3.98 -2.20
N ALA A 51 3.98 2.95 -2.73
CA ALA A 51 4.28 1.72 -2.00
C ALA A 51 5.18 1.96 -0.77
N ASP A 52 6.20 2.81 -0.88
CA ASP A 52 7.10 3.12 0.23
C ASP A 52 6.39 3.87 1.37
N LYS A 53 5.45 4.74 1.03
CA LYS A 53 4.66 5.54 1.99
C LYS A 53 3.33 4.88 2.39
N PHE A 54 3.09 3.64 1.98
CA PHE A 54 1.76 3.05 2.02
C PHE A 54 1.16 2.96 3.43
N THR A 55 1.97 2.62 4.43
CA THR A 55 1.53 2.56 5.83
C THR A 55 1.32 3.92 6.46
N ASP A 56 2.02 4.95 5.99
CA ASP A 56 1.83 6.33 6.46
C ASP A 56 0.54 6.90 5.86
N LEU A 57 0.29 6.61 4.57
CA LEU A 57 -0.98 6.90 3.90
C LEU A 57 -2.14 6.21 4.63
N GLN A 58 -2.02 4.91 4.95
CA GLN A 58 -3.03 4.16 5.69
C GLN A 58 -3.42 4.83 7.01
N LYS A 59 -2.43 5.28 7.79
CA LYS A 59 -2.68 5.99 9.06
C LYS A 59 -3.33 7.34 8.83
N ALA A 60 -2.92 8.07 7.79
CA ALA A 60 -3.42 9.40 7.50
C ALA A 60 -4.85 9.41 6.95
N VAL A 61 -5.24 8.40 6.17
CA VAL A 61 -6.58 8.33 5.55
C VAL A 61 -7.61 7.57 6.38
N GLY A 62 -7.22 6.89 7.45
CA GLY A 62 -8.16 6.21 8.35
C GLY A 62 -8.74 4.89 7.81
N PRO A 63 -9.52 4.17 8.65
CA PRO A 63 -9.90 2.78 8.41
C PRO A 63 -10.91 2.59 7.27
N GLU A 64 -11.87 3.51 7.12
CA GLU A 64 -12.91 3.39 6.07
C GLU A 64 -12.29 3.50 4.67
N ILE A 65 -11.52 4.57 4.42
CA ILE A 65 -10.80 4.75 3.14
C ILE A 65 -9.76 3.64 2.94
N THR A 66 -9.11 3.19 4.01
CA THR A 66 -8.19 2.05 3.92
C THR A 66 -8.89 0.82 3.33
N LYS A 67 -10.10 0.51 3.79
CA LYS A 67 -10.87 -0.64 3.33
C LYS A 67 -11.37 -0.46 1.90
N THR A 68 -11.90 0.71 1.55
CA THR A 68 -12.53 0.95 0.24
C THR A 68 -11.52 1.17 -0.88
N ASP A 69 -10.39 1.83 -0.58
CA ASP A 69 -9.46 2.32 -1.59
C ASP A 69 -8.06 1.75 -1.45
N LEU A 70 -7.50 1.71 -0.23
CA LEU A 70 -6.13 1.25 -0.06
C LEU A 70 -6.00 -0.27 -0.19
N VAL A 71 -6.97 -1.06 0.24
CA VAL A 71 -6.92 -2.52 0.03
C VAL A 71 -6.83 -2.86 -1.48
N PRO A 72 -7.71 -2.35 -2.37
CA PRO A 72 -7.54 -2.53 -3.82
C PRO A 72 -6.23 -1.96 -4.38
N ALA A 73 -5.81 -0.76 -3.94
CA ALA A 73 -4.56 -0.18 -4.41
C ALA A 73 -3.34 -1.03 -4.01
N PHE A 74 -3.34 -1.61 -2.82
CA PHE A 74 -2.25 -2.47 -2.36
C PHE A 74 -2.15 -3.74 -3.18
N GLN A 75 -3.29 -4.35 -3.55
CA GLN A 75 -3.33 -5.50 -4.45
C GLN A 75 -2.68 -5.19 -5.81
N VAL A 76 -2.93 -4.00 -6.36
CA VAL A 76 -2.31 -3.55 -7.62
C VAL A 76 -0.79 -3.40 -7.44
N LEU A 77 -0.34 -2.77 -6.36
CA LEU A 77 1.10 -2.57 -6.09
C LEU A 77 1.85 -3.89 -5.86
N LEU A 78 1.23 -4.86 -5.18
CA LEU A 78 1.80 -6.20 -4.99
C LEU A 78 1.91 -6.98 -6.33
N LYS A 79 1.19 -6.57 -7.37
CA LYS A 79 1.26 -7.14 -8.74
C LYS A 79 1.86 -6.18 -9.75
N ASP A 80 2.57 -5.15 -9.30
CA ASP A 80 3.15 -4.18 -10.21
C ASP A 80 4.10 -4.84 -11.23
N THR A 81 4.18 -4.30 -12.43
CA THR A 81 5.07 -4.83 -13.47
C THR A 81 6.54 -4.68 -13.08
N GLU A 82 6.89 -3.63 -12.34
CA GLU A 82 8.25 -3.36 -11.88
C GLU A 82 8.56 -4.03 -10.54
N ALA A 83 9.68 -4.73 -10.48
CA ALA A 83 10.05 -5.52 -9.30
C ALA A 83 10.35 -4.63 -8.07
N GLU A 84 10.90 -3.44 -8.29
CA GLU A 84 11.19 -2.46 -7.25
C GLU A 84 9.92 -2.01 -6.52
N VAL A 85 8.82 -1.82 -7.27
CA VAL A 85 7.50 -1.47 -6.69
C VAL A 85 6.94 -2.64 -5.89
N ARG A 86 7.01 -3.87 -6.44
CA ARG A 86 6.57 -5.08 -5.74
C ARG A 86 7.36 -5.32 -4.45
N ALA A 87 8.67 -5.11 -4.47
CA ALA A 87 9.53 -5.27 -3.29
C ALA A 87 9.16 -4.24 -2.21
N ALA A 88 9.00 -2.97 -2.58
CA ALA A 88 8.57 -1.92 -1.65
C ALA A 88 7.19 -2.23 -1.04
N ALA A 89 6.23 -2.71 -1.85
CA ALA A 89 4.92 -3.12 -1.36
C ALA A 89 5.00 -4.34 -0.44
N ALA A 90 5.81 -5.35 -0.80
CA ALA A 90 6.03 -6.56 -0.01
C ALA A 90 6.56 -6.23 1.39
N ASP A 91 7.49 -5.29 1.51
CA ASP A 91 8.05 -4.83 2.79
C ASP A 91 6.98 -4.20 3.71
N LYS A 92 5.88 -3.68 3.15
CA LYS A 92 4.78 -3.09 3.94
C LYS A 92 3.71 -4.09 4.37
N VAL A 93 3.72 -5.33 3.86
CA VAL A 93 2.62 -6.30 4.06
C VAL A 93 2.27 -6.48 5.54
N ARG A 94 3.27 -6.75 6.39
CA ARG A 94 3.03 -6.96 7.82
C ARG A 94 2.36 -5.76 8.47
N ASP A 95 2.93 -4.58 8.29
CA ASP A 95 2.50 -3.37 8.98
C ASP A 95 1.14 -2.90 8.45
N PHE A 96 0.90 -3.02 7.14
CA PHE A 96 -0.41 -2.76 6.56
C PHE A 96 -1.48 -3.67 7.16
N CYS A 97 -1.23 -4.99 7.19
CA CYS A 97 -2.13 -5.97 7.78
C CYS A 97 -2.40 -5.70 9.26
N GLN A 98 -1.36 -5.37 10.03
CA GLN A 98 -1.46 -5.11 11.47
C GLN A 98 -2.35 -3.89 11.79
N ASN A 99 -2.35 -2.89 10.91
CA ASN A 99 -3.09 -1.63 11.09
C ASN A 99 -4.51 -1.66 10.50
N LEU A 100 -4.96 -2.78 9.94
CA LEU A 100 -6.35 -2.95 9.52
C LEU A 100 -7.30 -2.93 10.72
N ASP A 101 -8.53 -2.49 10.48
CA ASP A 101 -9.61 -2.54 11.47
C ASP A 101 -9.85 -3.96 11.97
N GLN A 102 -9.90 -4.14 13.30
CA GLN A 102 -9.95 -5.47 13.94
C GLN A 102 -11.16 -6.30 13.53
N PHE A 103 -12.31 -5.67 13.25
CA PHE A 103 -13.53 -6.39 12.91
C PHE A 103 -13.43 -7.07 11.53
N SER A 104 -12.70 -6.46 10.59
CA SER A 104 -12.54 -6.96 9.22
C SER A 104 -11.14 -7.44 8.86
N GLN A 105 -10.17 -7.31 9.78
CA GLN A 105 -8.74 -7.59 9.57
C GLN A 105 -8.51 -8.99 9.00
N GLU A 106 -8.96 -10.04 9.68
CA GLU A 106 -8.73 -11.42 9.23
C GLU A 106 -9.34 -11.69 7.85
N ASN A 107 -10.59 -11.24 7.64
CA ASN A 107 -11.28 -11.41 6.38
C ASN A 107 -10.54 -10.71 5.23
N ILE A 108 -10.12 -9.46 5.41
CA ILE A 108 -9.37 -8.71 4.40
C ILE A 108 -8.03 -9.41 4.14
N ILE A 109 -7.30 -9.83 5.17
CA ILE A 109 -6.00 -10.49 4.97
C ILE A 109 -6.19 -11.78 4.17
N MET A 110 -7.11 -12.65 4.58
CA MET A 110 -7.30 -13.96 3.97
C MET A 110 -7.83 -13.87 2.54
N THR A 111 -8.73 -12.91 2.27
CA THR A 111 -9.44 -12.82 0.98
C THR A 111 -8.73 -11.90 -0.01
N ASN A 112 -8.14 -10.80 0.48
CA ASN A 112 -7.59 -9.75 -0.38
C ASN A 112 -6.06 -9.72 -0.42
N ILE A 113 -5.35 -10.11 0.63
CA ILE A 113 -3.89 -9.96 0.71
C ILE A 113 -3.15 -11.29 0.52
N LEU A 114 -3.60 -12.35 1.19
CA LEU A 114 -2.93 -13.65 1.20
C LEU A 114 -2.74 -14.28 -0.19
N PRO A 115 -3.69 -14.17 -1.15
CA PRO A 115 -3.46 -14.66 -2.52
C PRO A 115 -2.23 -14.01 -3.17
N TYR A 116 -2.04 -12.71 -2.96
CA TYR A 116 -0.94 -11.92 -3.53
C TYR A 116 0.39 -12.26 -2.84
N VAL A 117 0.37 -12.44 -1.52
CA VAL A 117 1.54 -12.92 -0.76
C VAL A 117 2.00 -14.29 -1.28
N LYS A 118 1.08 -15.22 -1.56
CA LYS A 118 1.43 -16.53 -2.13
C LYS A 118 2.09 -16.42 -3.50
N GLU A 119 1.62 -15.52 -4.35
CA GLU A 119 2.23 -15.26 -5.65
C GLU A 119 3.65 -14.68 -5.50
N LEU A 120 3.85 -13.74 -4.58
CA LEU A 120 5.15 -13.11 -4.32
C LEU A 120 6.21 -14.07 -3.76
N VAL A 121 5.82 -15.14 -3.07
CA VAL A 121 6.76 -16.20 -2.65
C VAL A 121 7.42 -16.86 -3.87
N ALA A 122 6.70 -16.95 -4.99
CA ALA A 122 7.17 -17.49 -6.25
C ALA A 122 7.68 -16.42 -7.23
N ASP A 123 7.90 -15.17 -6.77
CA ASP A 123 8.34 -14.08 -7.65
C ASP A 123 9.68 -14.42 -8.32
N PRO A 124 9.84 -14.14 -9.63
CA PRO A 124 11.09 -14.37 -10.33
C PRO A 124 12.25 -13.52 -9.79
N ASN A 125 11.96 -12.35 -9.22
CA ASN A 125 12.96 -11.44 -8.69
C ASN A 125 13.34 -11.81 -7.24
N GLN A 126 14.64 -11.97 -6.99
CA GLN A 126 15.15 -12.36 -5.67
C GLN A 126 14.95 -11.27 -4.61
N HIS A 127 15.03 -9.99 -4.99
CA HIS A 127 14.83 -8.88 -4.05
C HIS A 127 13.39 -8.84 -3.53
N VAL A 128 12.41 -9.11 -4.39
CA VAL A 128 10.99 -9.19 -3.99
C VAL A 128 10.79 -10.31 -2.98
N LYS A 129 11.38 -11.49 -3.22
CA LYS A 129 11.30 -12.61 -2.27
C LYS A 129 11.98 -12.31 -0.95
N SER A 130 13.15 -11.66 -0.97
CA SER A 130 13.86 -11.26 0.25
C SER A 130 13.08 -10.24 1.07
N ALA A 131 12.48 -9.25 0.42
CA ALA A 131 11.60 -8.25 1.03
C ALA A 131 10.44 -8.96 1.76
N LEU A 132 9.69 -9.80 1.05
CA LEU A 132 8.58 -10.55 1.63
C LEU A 132 9.03 -11.48 2.77
N ALA A 133 10.12 -12.22 2.60
CA ALA A 133 10.62 -13.16 3.59
C ALA A 133 10.97 -12.48 4.92
N SER A 134 11.40 -11.21 4.88
CA SER A 134 11.73 -10.44 6.08
C SER A 134 10.50 -10.12 6.95
N VAL A 135 9.30 -10.11 6.37
CA VAL A 135 8.07 -9.68 7.06
C VAL A 135 7.00 -10.76 7.20
N ILE A 136 7.02 -11.80 6.37
CA ILE A 136 5.91 -12.78 6.25
C ILE A 136 5.60 -13.52 7.56
N MET A 137 6.62 -13.82 8.37
CA MET A 137 6.45 -14.46 9.68
C MET A 137 5.64 -13.59 10.66
N GLY A 138 5.66 -12.26 10.46
CA GLY A 138 4.89 -11.32 11.25
C GLY A 138 3.38 -11.41 11.05
N LEU A 139 2.90 -12.12 10.02
CA LEU A 139 1.47 -12.36 9.81
C LEU A 139 0.91 -13.47 10.72
N SER A 140 1.76 -14.40 11.17
CA SER A 140 1.34 -15.50 12.05
C SER A 140 0.62 -15.05 13.32
N PRO A 141 1.14 -14.09 14.13
CA PRO A 141 0.43 -13.62 15.32
C PRO A 141 -0.82 -12.77 15.02
N ILE A 142 -1.03 -12.33 13.78
CA ILE A 142 -2.22 -11.57 13.37
C ILE A 142 -3.37 -12.54 13.06
N LEU A 143 -3.07 -13.64 12.36
CA LEU A 143 -4.05 -14.64 11.94
C LEU A 143 -4.25 -15.78 12.95
N GLY A 144 -3.29 -16.00 13.84
CA GLY A 144 -3.28 -17.13 14.79
C GLY A 144 -3.83 -16.82 16.18
N LYS A 145 -4.56 -15.72 16.37
CA LYS A 145 -5.20 -15.40 17.68
C LYS A 145 -6.47 -16.21 17.89
N HIS A 146 -6.38 -17.53 17.83
CA HIS A 146 -7.43 -18.46 18.25
C HIS A 146 -6.83 -19.65 19.00
#